data_AF-A0AAF0RDD2-F1
#
_entry.id   AF-A0AAF0RDD2-F1
#
_cell.length_a   1.000
_cell.length_b   1.000
_cell.length_c   1.000
_cell.angle_alpha   90.00
_cell.angle_beta   90.00
_cell.angle_gamma   90.00
#
_symmetry.space_group_name_H-M   'P 1'
#
loop_
_entity.id
_entity.type
_entity.pdbx_description
1 polymer ?
#
loop_
_entity_poly.entity_id
_entity_poly.type
_entity_poly.pdbx_seq_one_letter_code
_entity_poly.pdbx_strand_id
1 'polypeptide(L)'
;MPEHTADLLSCWISRGGRKSKKKWWSIIPSCIWWCIWKERNSKCYDNKANSIEKVKWNCLTTFYFWCKEEGIEETAQILDFIGTL
;
A
#
# COMPACT_ATOMS: atom_id res chain seq x y z
N MET A 1 3.53 -20.25 1.21
CA MET A 1 4.01 -18.84 1.27
C MET A 1 4.51 -18.51 -0.13
N PRO A 2 4.14 -17.38 -0.76
CA PRO A 2 4.61 -17.06 -2.11
C PRO A 2 6.14 -16.98 -2.13
N GLU A 3 6.76 -17.60 -3.14
CA GLU A 3 8.22 -17.73 -3.25
C GLU A 3 8.84 -16.46 -3.84
N HIS A 4 8.13 -15.81 -4.76
CA HIS A 4 8.54 -14.54 -5.35
C HIS A 4 7.53 -13.41 -5.12
N THR A 5 8.00 -12.17 -5.24
CA THR A 5 7.15 -10.97 -5.16
C THR A 5 6.03 -10.99 -6.20
N ALA A 6 6.29 -11.55 -7.38
CA ALA A 6 5.28 -11.75 -8.43
C ALA A 6 4.16 -12.70 -7.97
N ASP A 7 4.48 -13.76 -7.23
CA ASP A 7 3.48 -14.70 -6.69
C ASP A 7 2.64 -14.06 -5.59
N LEU A 8 3.26 -13.20 -4.77
CA LEU A 8 2.54 -12.41 -3.78
C LEU A 8 1.55 -11.46 -4.45
N LEU A 9 1.98 -10.78 -5.52
CA LEU A 9 1.13 -9.86 -6.28
C LEU A 9 0.00 -10.61 -7.00
N SER A 10 0.27 -11.77 -7.59
CA SER A 10 -0.76 -12.59 -8.24
C SER A 10 -1.80 -13.10 -7.24
N CYS A 11 -1.38 -13.49 -6.03
CA CYS A 11 -2.28 -13.84 -4.92
C CYS A 11 -3.16 -12.65 -4.50
N TRP A 12 -2.58 -11.45 -4.41
CA TRP A 12 -3.29 -10.23 -4.03
C TRP A 12 -4.40 -9.85 -5.03
N ILE A 13 -4.05 -9.88 -6.32
CA ILE A 13 -4.97 -9.58 -7.42
C ILE A 13 -6.08 -10.63 -7.51
N SER A 14 -5.73 -11.91 -7.40
CA SER A 14 -6.70 -13.01 -7.50
C SER A 14 -7.68 -13.08 -6.34
N ARG A 15 -7.23 -12.83 -5.10
CA ARG A 15 -8.10 -12.90 -3.91
C ARG A 15 -8.98 -11.69 -3.71
N GLY A 16 -8.42 -10.49 -3.84
CA GLY A 16 -9.15 -9.25 -3.53
C GLY A 16 -9.45 -8.39 -4.75
N GLY A 17 -8.57 -8.34 -5.76
CA GLY A 17 -8.76 -7.47 -6.93
C GLY A 17 -9.91 -7.93 -7.82
N ARG A 18 -10.04 -9.25 -8.00
CA ARG A 18 -11.11 -9.85 -8.81
C ARG A 18 -12.49 -9.83 -8.12
N LYS A 19 -12.52 -9.87 -6.79
CA LYS A 19 -13.75 -9.88 -5.99
C LYS A 19 -14.24 -8.48 -5.64
N SER A 20 -13.35 -7.54 -5.34
CA SER A 20 -13.76 -6.21 -4.89
C SER A 20 -14.20 -5.31 -6.04
N LYS A 21 -13.76 -5.55 -7.29
CA LYS A 21 -13.90 -4.62 -8.43
C LYS A 21 -13.41 -3.19 -8.15
N LYS A 22 -12.85 -2.92 -6.97
CA LYS A 22 -12.47 -1.57 -6.55
C LYS A 22 -11.09 -1.27 -7.08
N LYS A 23 -10.98 -0.21 -7.89
CA LYS A 23 -9.71 0.25 -8.48
C LYS A 23 -8.61 0.48 -7.44
N TRP A 24 -8.96 0.83 -6.20
CA TRP A 24 -7.97 1.06 -5.14
C TRP A 24 -7.27 -0.22 -4.69
N TRP A 25 -7.85 -1.40 -4.92
CA TRP A 25 -7.24 -2.66 -4.49
C TRP A 25 -5.92 -2.94 -5.22
N SER A 26 -5.78 -2.50 -6.47
CA SER A 26 -4.51 -2.63 -7.22
C SER A 26 -3.44 -1.64 -6.76
N ILE A 27 -3.80 -0.58 -6.03
CA ILE A 27 -2.87 0.47 -5.58
C ILE A 27 -2.09 0.03 -4.33
N ILE A 28 -2.71 -0.79 -3.48
CA ILE A 28 -2.14 -1.20 -2.18
C ILE A 28 -0.75 -1.87 -2.30
N PRO A 29 -0.53 -2.87 -3.18
CA PRO A 29 0.78 -3.52 -3.29
C PRO A 29 1.90 -2.55 -3.68
N SER A 30 1.61 -1.62 -4.59
CA SER A 30 2.56 -0.59 -5.03
C SER A 30 2.92 0.35 -3.89
N CYS A 31 1.96 0.74 -3.06
CA CYS A 31 2.21 1.59 -1.89
C CYS A 31 3.09 0.89 -0.84
N ILE A 32 2.79 -0.38 -0.53
CA ILE A 32 3.58 -1.18 0.41
C ILE A 32 5.02 -1.32 -0.11
N TRP A 33 5.17 -1.71 -1.37
CA TRP A 33 6.48 -1.87 -2.00
C TRP A 33 7.30 -0.59 -1.96
N TRP A 34 6.70 0.53 -2.37
CA TRP A 34 7.36 1.84 -2.38
C TRP A 34 7.79 2.29 -0.98
N CYS A 35 6.91 2.16 0.02
CA CYS A 35 7.22 2.54 1.39
C CYS A 35 8.34 1.70 2.01
N ILE A 36 8.33 0.38 1.78
CA ILE A 36 9.40 -0.50 2.24
C ILE A 36 10.73 -0.15 1.55
N TRP A 37 10.70 0.08 0.24
CA TRP A 37 11.88 0.47 -0.53
C TRP A 37 12.49 1.77 0.00
N LYS A 38 11.67 2.80 0.24
CA LYS A 38 12.15 4.07 0.84
C LYS A 38 12.73 3.88 2.23
N GLU A 39 12.10 3.08 3.09
CA GLU A 39 12.62 2.82 4.44
C GLU A 39 13.97 2.09 4.40
N ARG A 40 14.12 1.10 3.53
CA ARG A 40 15.39 0.37 3.35
C ARG A 40 16.50 1.30 2.86
N ASN A 41 16.21 2.16 1.88
CA ASN A 41 17.20 3.12 1.39
C ASN A 41 17.56 4.17 2.43
N SER A 42 16.57 4.72 3.15
CA SER A 42 16.81 5.67 4.24
C SER A 42 17.73 5.08 5.32
N LYS A 43 17.56 3.80 5.65
CA LYS A 43 18.45 3.10 6.59
C LYS A 43 19.86 2.93 6.05
N CYS A 44 20.01 2.53 4.79
CA CYS A 44 21.31 2.26 4.17
C CYS A 44 22.11 3.53 3.87
N TYR A 45 21.45 4.60 3.41
CA TYR A 45 22.13 5.78 2.85
C TYR A 45 22.05 7.01 3.76
N ASP A 46 20.97 7.16 4.53
CA ASP A 46 20.76 8.33 5.39
C ASP A 46 20.96 8.04 6.89
N ASN A 47 21.25 6.78 7.25
CA ASN A 47 21.30 6.27 8.62
C ASN A 47 20.06 6.64 9.45
N LYS A 48 18.90 6.77 8.78
CA LYS A 48 17.62 7.13 9.38
C LYS A 48 16.73 5.90 9.41
N ALA A 49 16.32 5.50 10.61
CA ALA A 49 15.32 4.46 10.83
C ALA A 49 14.03 5.08 11.38
N ASN A 50 12.91 4.83 10.71
CA ASN A 50 11.61 5.24 11.23
C ASN A 50 11.04 4.16 12.15
N SER A 51 10.20 4.56 13.11
CA SER A 51 9.38 3.61 13.86
C SER A 51 8.43 2.87 12.92
N ILE A 52 8.02 1.66 13.32
CA ILE A 52 7.08 0.88 12.52
C ILE A 52 5.74 1.60 12.33
N GLU A 53 5.31 2.36 13.33
CA GLU A 53 4.11 3.20 13.29
C GLU A 53 4.23 4.27 12.20
N LYS A 54 5.37 4.95 12.11
CA LYS A 54 5.63 5.95 11.08
C LYS A 54 5.70 5.33 9.68
N VAL A 55 6.25 4.13 9.55
CA VAL A 55 6.24 3.39 8.27
C VAL A 55 4.82 3.02 7.85
N LYS A 56 3.98 2.54 8.78
CA LYS A 56 2.56 2.27 8.53
C LYS A 56 1.82 3.55 8.09
N TRP A 57 2.03 4.65 8.81
CA TRP A 57 1.42 5.94 8.48
C TRP A 57 1.82 6.44 7.09
N ASN A 58 3.10 6.34 6.74
CA ASN A 58 3.60 6.68 5.41
C ASN A 58 2.94 5.82 4.31
N CYS A 59 2.71 4.54 4.57
CA CYS A 59 2.03 3.65 3.64
C CYS A 59 0.57 4.05 3.42
N LEU A 60 -0.16 4.37 4.49
CA LEU A 60 -1.55 4.82 4.41
C LEU A 60 -1.68 6.17 3.69
N THR A 61 -0.79 7.10 4.00
CA THR A 61 -0.77 8.43 3.36
C THR A 61 -0.45 8.31 1.87
N THR A 62 0.53 7.47 1.51
CA THR A 62 0.87 7.19 0.10
C THR A 62 -0.31 6.54 -0.63
N PHE A 63 -0.99 5.59 0.00
CA PHE A 63 -2.18 4.95 -0.55
C PHE A 63 -3.32 5.95 -0.79
N TYR A 64 -3.64 6.77 0.20
CA TYR A 64 -4.68 7.79 0.07
C TYR A 64 -4.36 8.79 -1.06
N PHE A 65 -3.11 9.23 -1.14
CA PHE A 65 -2.64 10.10 -2.22
C PHE A 65 -2.90 9.49 -3.61
N TRP A 66 -2.48 8.24 -3.84
CA TRP A 66 -2.66 7.59 -5.14
C TRP A 66 -4.13 7.30 -5.46
N CYS A 67 -4.94 6.96 -4.47
CA CYS A 67 -6.39 6.82 -4.69
C CYS A 67 -7.03 8.12 -5.18
N LYS A 68 -6.59 9.26 -4.65
CA LYS A 68 -7.06 10.58 -5.07
C LYS A 68 -6.61 10.89 -6.51
N GLU A 69 -5.33 10.66 -6.83
CA GLU A 69 -4.78 10.91 -8.17
C GLU A 69 -5.43 10.03 -9.25
N GLU A 70 -5.80 8.79 -8.91
CA GLU A 70 -6.54 7.87 -9.80
C GLU A 70 -8.03 8.20 -9.94
N GLY A 71 -8.50 9.30 -9.33
CA GLY A 71 -9.89 9.75 -9.40
C GLY A 71 -10.88 8.78 -8.73
N ILE A 72 -10.46 8.08 -7.68
CA ILE A 72 -11.33 7.12 -6.99
C ILE A 72 -12.28 7.89 -6.06
N GLU A 73 -13.50 8.14 -6.55
CA GLU A 73 -14.54 8.90 -5.85
C GLU A 73 -15.05 8.22 -4.56
N GLU A 74 -14.76 6.92 -4.37
CA GLU A 74 -15.08 6.16 -3.14
C GLU A 74 -14.21 6.53 -1.93
N THR A 75 -13.76 7.78 -1.83
CA THR A 75 -12.95 8.31 -0.73
C THR A 75 -13.55 8.01 0.65
N ALA A 76 -14.88 8.04 0.79
CA ALA A 76 -15.56 7.66 2.03
C ALA A 76 -15.34 6.19 2.42
N GLN A 77 -15.40 5.26 1.45
CA GLN A 77 -15.14 3.84 1.70
C GLN A 77 -13.66 3.56 1.98
N ILE A 78 -12.78 4.35 1.37
CA ILE A 78 -11.33 4.31 1.64
C ILE A 78 -11.04 4.79 3.06
N LEU A 79 -11.66 5.90 3.48
CA LEU A 79 -11.51 6.43 4.84
C LEU A 79 -12.09 5.49 5.89
N ASP A 80 -13.25 4.88 5.62
CA ASP A 80 -13.82 3.85 6.47
C ASP A 80 -12.88 2.64 6.61
N PHE A 81 -12.35 2.12 5.50
CA PHE A 81 -11.35 1.06 5.51
C PHE A 81 -10.09 1.43 6.32
N ILE A 82 -9.56 2.65 6.14
CA ILE A 82 -8.40 3.13 6.92
C ILE A 82 -8.75 3.25 8.41
N GLY A 83 -9.96 3.69 8.75
CA GLY A 83 -10.42 3.81 10.14
C GLY A 83 -10.63 2.46 10.85
N THR A 84 -10.77 1.36 10.10
CA THR A 84 -10.91 0.00 10.65
C THR A 84 -9.58 -0.73 10.91
N LEU A 85 -8.44 -0.16 10.48
CA LEU A 85 -7.09 -0.74 10.62
C LEU A 85 -6.37 -0.29 11.89
#